data_AF-A0A8I6WK95-F1
#
_entry.id   AF-A0A8I6WK95-F1
#
_cell.length_a   1.000
_cell.length_b   1.000
_cell.length_c   1.000
_cell.angle_alpha   90.00
_cell.angle_beta   90.00
_cell.angle_gamma   90.00
#
_symmetry.space_group_name_H-M   'P 1'
#
loop_
_entity.id
_entity.type
_entity.pdbx_description
1 polymer ?
#
loop_
_entity_poly.entity_id
_entity_poly.type
_entity_poly.pdbx_seq_one_letter_code
_entity_poly.pdbx_strand_id
1 'polypeptide(L)'
;MTITLEDIGMITGLPIEGRALTGKVRSDGWRQRVVALVGVEPEPWTNEARKDPRPSGVLFSWIHRYFRKCPRDASPLVVERFARAYLWNILTQVVFPDGTGDTASWMFLDPLS
;
A
#
# COMPACT_ATOMS: atom_id res chain seq x y z
N MET A 1 7.39 -22.67 -16.67
CA MET A 1 7.89 -22.68 -15.28
C MET A 1 6.94 -21.83 -14.48
N THR A 2 6.32 -22.38 -13.44
CA THR A 2 5.32 -21.70 -12.61
C THR A 2 5.80 -21.72 -11.18
N ILE A 3 5.87 -20.56 -10.54
CA ILE A 3 6.23 -20.45 -9.13
C ILE A 3 5.02 -20.85 -8.29
N THR A 4 5.20 -21.74 -7.32
CA THR A 4 4.17 -22.21 -6.39
C THR A 4 4.23 -21.44 -5.07
N LEU A 5 3.21 -21.61 -4.21
CA LEU A 5 3.24 -21.04 -2.86
C LEU A 5 4.34 -21.67 -2.00
N GLU A 6 4.71 -22.92 -2.24
CA GLU A 6 5.83 -23.59 -1.56
C GLU A 6 7.15 -22.90 -1.93
N ASP A 7 7.35 -22.57 -3.21
CA ASP A 7 8.52 -21.83 -3.67
C ASP A 7 8.61 -20.43 -3.02
N ILE A 8 7.48 -19.70 -2.92
CA ILE A 8 7.46 -18.39 -2.25
C ILE A 8 7.76 -18.53 -0.75
N GLY A 9 7.24 -19.57 -0.09
CA GLY A 9 7.53 -19.84 1.32
C GLY A 9 9.02 -20.12 1.53
N MET A 10 9.64 -20.86 0.62
CA MET A 10 11.08 -21.12 0.63
C MET A 10 11.91 -19.83 0.42
N ILE A 11 11.53 -18.99 -0.55
CA ILE A 11 12.24 -17.72 -0.85
C ILE A 11 12.14 -16.74 0.32
N THR A 12 10.98 -16.66 0.95
CA THR A 12 10.72 -15.70 2.04
C THR A 12 11.13 -16.22 3.41
N GLY A 13 11.34 -17.54 3.56
CA GLY A 13 11.59 -18.19 4.85
C GLY A 13 10.40 -18.13 5.81
N LEU A 14 9.20 -17.82 5.30
CA LEU A 14 7.97 -17.68 6.07
C LEU A 14 6.95 -18.73 5.62
N PRO A 15 6.30 -19.45 6.54
CA PRO A 15 5.22 -20.35 6.18
C PRO A 15 4.07 -19.55 5.57
N ILE A 16 3.59 -19.98 4.40
CA ILE A 16 2.40 -19.40 3.77
C ILE A 16 1.20 -20.23 4.21
N GLU A 17 0.55 -19.77 5.27
CA GLU A 17 -0.65 -20.39 5.83
C GLU A 17 -1.83 -19.42 5.78
N GLY A 18 -3.05 -19.96 5.74
CA GLY A 18 -4.28 -19.19 5.83
C GLY A 18 -5.00 -18.96 4.50
N ARG A 19 -5.95 -18.01 4.52
CA ARG A 19 -6.80 -17.70 3.36
C ARG A 19 -6.11 -16.70 2.44
N ALA A 20 -6.27 -16.89 1.13
CA ALA A 20 -5.80 -15.95 0.15
C ALA A 20 -6.44 -14.56 0.36
N LEU A 21 -5.59 -13.54 0.41
CA LEU A 21 -6.02 -12.14 0.38
C LEU A 21 -6.05 -11.68 -1.08
N THR A 22 -7.25 -11.51 -1.63
CA THR A 22 -7.46 -11.14 -3.03
C THR A 22 -8.25 -9.84 -3.13
N GLY A 23 -7.97 -9.02 -4.14
CA GLY A 23 -8.72 -7.79 -4.42
C GLY A 23 -8.71 -7.47 -5.91
N LYS A 24 -9.52 -6.51 -6.34
CA LYS A 24 -9.55 -6.09 -7.74
C LYS A 24 -8.40 -5.10 -7.98
N VAL A 25 -7.67 -5.31 -9.06
CA VAL A 25 -6.62 -4.37 -9.50
C VAL A 25 -7.26 -3.38 -10.46
N ARG A 26 -7.67 -2.22 -9.92
CA ARG A 26 -8.38 -1.17 -10.65
C ARG A 26 -7.63 0.15 -10.56
N SER A 27 -7.33 0.80 -11.67
CA SER A 27 -6.68 2.11 -11.64
C SER A 27 -7.68 3.24 -11.39
N ASP A 28 -8.96 3.04 -11.71
CA ASP A 28 -10.00 4.05 -11.54
C ASP A 28 -10.25 4.33 -10.06
N GLY A 29 -10.36 5.61 -9.70
CA GLY A 29 -10.74 6.03 -8.34
C GLY A 29 -9.73 5.68 -7.24
N TRP A 30 -8.47 5.42 -7.57
CA TRP A 30 -7.50 4.95 -6.58
C TRP A 30 -7.27 5.94 -5.44
N ARG A 31 -7.32 7.25 -5.71
CA ARG A 31 -7.19 8.29 -4.67
C ARG A 31 -8.33 8.22 -3.65
N GLN A 32 -9.56 8.03 -4.11
CA GLN A 32 -10.72 7.83 -3.24
C GLN A 32 -10.60 6.54 -2.42
N ARG A 33 -10.05 5.48 -3.00
CA ARG A 33 -9.77 4.25 -2.25
C ARG A 33 -8.67 4.41 -1.20
N VAL A 34 -7.65 5.25 -1.43
CA VAL A 34 -6.69 5.61 -0.38
C VAL A 34 -7.42 6.30 0.78
N VAL A 35 -8.31 7.26 0.48
CA VAL A 35 -9.13 7.92 1.51
C VAL A 35 -9.99 6.90 2.26
N ALA A 36 -10.63 5.96 1.57
CA ALA A 36 -11.42 4.91 2.21
C ALA A 36 -10.56 4.01 3.13
N LEU A 37 -9.36 3.65 2.68
CA LEU A 37 -8.46 2.73 3.38
C LEU A 37 -7.85 3.38 4.64
N VAL A 38 -7.32 4.59 4.51
CA VAL A 38 -6.49 5.22 5.55
C VAL A 38 -7.03 6.55 6.06
N GLY A 39 -8.09 7.09 5.47
CA GLY A 39 -8.78 8.31 5.93
C GLY A 39 -8.08 9.62 5.58
N VAL A 40 -6.99 9.59 4.81
CA VAL A 40 -6.21 10.78 4.43
C VAL A 40 -6.11 10.85 2.91
N GLU A 41 -6.39 12.02 2.34
CA GLU A 41 -6.33 12.25 0.90
C GLU A 41 -4.89 12.48 0.42
N PRO A 42 -4.45 11.79 -0.65
CA PRO A 42 -3.18 12.08 -1.29
C PRO A 42 -3.14 13.51 -1.84
N GLU A 43 -2.04 14.23 -1.62
CA GLU A 43 -1.90 15.61 -2.12
C GLU A 43 -2.03 15.64 -3.67
N PRO A 44 -2.82 16.59 -4.23
CA PRO A 44 -2.97 16.72 -5.68
C PRO A 44 -1.62 17.05 -6.31
N TRP A 45 -1.42 16.60 -7.56
CA TRP A 45 -0.24 17.02 -8.32
C TRP A 45 -0.46 18.43 -8.83
N THR A 46 0.38 19.36 -8.40
CA THR A 46 0.24 20.79 -8.71
C THR A 46 1.26 21.30 -9.71
N ASN A 47 2.17 20.46 -10.21
CA ASN A 47 3.18 20.88 -11.16
C ASN A 47 2.64 20.78 -12.59
N GLU A 48 2.26 21.92 -13.15
CA GLU A 48 1.70 22.03 -14.51
C GLU A 48 2.72 21.70 -15.62
N ALA A 49 4.02 21.83 -15.34
CA ALA A 49 5.09 21.62 -16.32
C ALA A 49 5.56 20.15 -16.42
N ARG A 50 5.14 19.28 -15.49
CA ARG A 50 5.56 17.87 -15.44
C ARG A 50 4.35 16.96 -15.29
N LYS A 51 4.37 15.81 -15.98
CA LYS A 51 3.37 14.76 -15.77
C LYS A 51 3.46 14.25 -14.33
N ASP A 52 2.31 14.00 -13.70
CA ASP A 52 2.27 13.42 -12.35
C ASP A 52 3.11 12.13 -12.32
N PRO A 53 4.21 12.07 -11.55
CA PRO A 53 5.06 10.89 -11.45
C PRO A 53 4.37 9.78 -10.65
N ARG A 54 3.13 9.98 -10.19
CA ARG A 54 2.33 9.05 -9.39
C ARG A 54 1.16 8.43 -10.19
N PRO A 55 1.38 7.78 -11.35
CA PRO A 55 0.31 7.06 -12.04
C PRO A 55 -0.10 5.78 -11.29
N SER A 56 0.80 5.25 -10.46
CA SER A 56 0.72 3.92 -9.84
C SER A 56 0.42 3.94 -8.35
N GLY A 57 0.37 5.08 -7.65
CA GLY A 57 0.11 5.10 -6.21
C GLY A 57 0.54 6.38 -5.49
N VAL A 58 0.82 6.30 -4.19
CA VAL A 58 1.34 7.45 -3.40
C VAL A 58 2.85 7.31 -3.18
N LEU A 59 3.54 8.41 -2.88
CA LEU A 59 4.95 8.34 -2.52
C LEU A 59 5.14 7.66 -1.15
N PHE A 60 6.22 6.91 -0.95
CA PHE A 60 6.56 6.39 0.38
C PHE A 60 6.75 7.51 1.40
N SER A 61 7.34 8.63 0.97
CA SER A 61 7.47 9.84 1.79
C SER A 61 6.13 10.36 2.31
N TRP A 62 5.04 10.24 1.54
CA TRP A 62 3.69 10.59 1.98
C TRP A 62 3.20 9.63 3.07
N ILE A 63 3.36 8.31 2.88
CA ILE A 63 2.98 7.32 3.91
C ILE A 63 3.74 7.59 5.20
N HIS A 64 5.05 7.82 5.13
CA HIS A 64 5.86 8.14 6.31
C HIS A 64 5.48 9.49 6.94
N ARG A 65 5.04 10.47 6.17
CA ARG A 65 4.60 11.75 6.74
C ARG A 65 3.33 11.60 7.60
N TYR A 66 2.35 10.83 7.12
CA TYR A 66 1.04 10.72 7.78
C TYR A 66 0.91 9.53 8.74
N PHE A 67 1.63 8.44 8.49
CA PHE A 67 1.43 7.15 9.17
C PHE A 67 2.67 6.61 9.91
N ARG A 68 3.75 7.41 10.04
CA ARG A 68 4.97 6.94 10.73
C ARG A 68 4.79 6.57 12.19
N LYS A 69 3.89 7.25 12.92
CA LYS A 69 3.67 6.96 14.35
C LYS A 69 2.20 7.14 14.72
N CYS A 70 1.57 6.04 15.12
CA CYS A 70 0.22 6.07 15.64
C CYS A 70 0.18 6.82 16.99
N PRO A 71 -0.79 7.72 17.23
CA PRO A 71 -1.01 8.33 18.54
C PRO A 71 -1.27 7.27 19.63
N ARG A 72 -0.82 7.52 20.87
CA ARG A 72 -0.93 6.53 21.97
C ARG A 72 -2.37 6.30 22.43
N ASP A 73 -3.21 7.31 22.26
CA ASP A 73 -4.62 7.39 22.64
C ASP A 73 -5.55 7.32 21.41
N ALA A 74 -5.03 6.77 20.30
CA ALA A 74 -5.78 6.59 19.07
C ALA A 74 -7.01 5.68 19.29
N SER A 75 -8.14 6.07 18.70
CA SER A 75 -9.32 5.20 18.65
C SER A 75 -9.03 3.93 17.84
N PRO A 76 -9.78 2.83 18.05
CA PRO A 76 -9.57 1.59 17.30
C PRO A 76 -9.57 1.78 15.78
N LEU A 77 -10.46 2.65 15.27
CA LEU A 77 -10.52 3.00 13.85
C LEU A 77 -9.22 3.67 13.34
N VAL A 78 -8.61 4.54 14.16
CA VAL A 78 -7.34 5.19 13.80
C VAL A 78 -6.22 4.16 13.82
N VAL A 79 -6.18 3.28 14.82
CA VAL A 79 -5.19 2.19 14.88
C VAL A 79 -5.30 1.28 13.66
N GLU A 80 -6.52 0.91 13.26
CA GLU A 80 -6.78 0.10 12.07
C GLU A 80 -6.27 0.76 10.79
N ARG A 81 -6.51 2.07 10.61
CA ARG A 81 -6.00 2.85 9.47
C ARG A 81 -4.46 2.89 9.45
N PHE A 82 -3.83 3.08 10.60
CA PHE A 82 -2.36 3.04 10.70
C PHE A 82 -1.81 1.64 10.41
N ALA A 83 -2.49 0.58 10.86
CA ALA A 83 -2.10 -0.80 10.57
C ALA A 83 -2.21 -1.11 9.06
N ARG A 84 -3.30 -0.69 8.41
CA ARG A 84 -3.46 -0.80 6.95
C ARG A 84 -2.37 -0.04 6.19
N ALA A 85 -2.07 1.20 6.58
CA ALA A 85 -1.00 1.98 5.96
C ALA A 85 0.38 1.32 6.14
N TYR A 86 0.65 0.75 7.31
CA TYR A 86 1.88 0.00 7.58
C TYR A 86 1.98 -1.26 6.72
N LEU A 87 0.93 -2.08 6.65
CA LEU A 87 0.88 -3.26 5.79
C LEU A 87 1.05 -2.89 4.32
N TRP A 88 0.40 -1.82 3.87
CA TRP A 88 0.56 -1.30 2.51
C TRP A 88 2.01 -0.95 2.20
N ASN A 89 2.69 -0.26 3.12
CA ASN A 89 4.11 0.07 3.00
C ASN A 89 4.99 -1.18 2.92
N ILE A 90 4.77 -2.18 3.78
CA ILE A 90 5.52 -3.44 3.77
C ILE A 90 5.34 -4.19 2.45
N LEU A 91 4.09 -4.32 1.97
CA LEU A 91 3.79 -5.01 0.73
C LEU A 91 4.47 -4.36 -0.47
N THR A 92 4.50 -3.03 -0.53
CA THR A 92 5.00 -2.29 -1.69
C THR A 92 6.49 -1.98 -1.65
N GLN A 93 7.09 -1.84 -0.47
CA GLN A 93 8.50 -1.45 -0.31
C GLN A 93 9.42 -2.63 0.01
N VAL A 94 8.91 -3.66 0.69
CA VAL A 94 9.73 -4.77 1.24
C VAL A 94 9.44 -6.08 0.53
N VAL A 95 8.16 -6.47 0.45
CA VAL A 95 7.78 -7.81 -0.07
C VAL A 95 7.71 -7.82 -1.59
N PHE A 96 7.09 -6.80 -2.19
CA PHE A 96 6.93 -6.68 -3.64
C PHE A 96 7.42 -5.32 -4.15
N PRO A 97 8.72 -4.99 -3.96
CA PRO A 97 9.27 -3.76 -4.51
C PRO A 97 9.14 -3.78 -6.04
N ASP A 98 8.71 -2.65 -6.60
CA ASP A 98 8.65 -2.46 -8.05
C ASP A 98 9.83 -1.63 -8.56
N GLY A 99 10.06 -1.69 -9.88
CA GLY A 99 11.12 -0.92 -10.54
C GLY A 99 10.83 0.58 -10.65
N THR A 100 9.69 1.07 -10.15
CA THR A 100 9.31 2.50 -10.23
C THR A 100 9.83 3.33 -9.05
N GLY A 101 10.30 2.66 -7.99
CA GLY A 101 11.37 3.14 -7.12
C GLY A 101 10.99 4.07 -5.95
N ASP A 102 9.81 4.69 -5.96
CA ASP A 102 9.39 5.54 -4.81
C ASP A 102 7.86 5.62 -4.59
N THR A 103 7.09 4.68 -5.12
CA THR A 103 5.63 4.69 -4.95
C THR A 103 5.09 3.43 -4.29
N ALA A 104 4.25 3.61 -3.28
CA ALA A 104 3.38 2.56 -2.78
C ALA A 104 2.21 2.34 -3.74
N SER A 105 2.24 1.23 -4.46
CA SER A 105 1.29 0.92 -5.53
C SER A 105 -0.16 0.79 -5.04
N TRP A 106 -1.11 1.39 -5.78
CA TRP A 106 -2.55 1.30 -5.49
C TRP A 106 -3.14 -0.10 -5.69
N MET A 107 -2.38 -1.05 -6.26
CA MET A 107 -2.86 -2.42 -6.51
C MET A 107 -3.19 -3.20 -5.23
N PHE A 108 -2.64 -2.78 -4.10
CA PHE A 108 -2.87 -3.40 -2.79
C PHE A 108 -4.01 -2.75 -1.99
N LEU A 109 -4.69 -1.74 -2.52
CA LEU A 109 -5.76 -1.05 -1.78
C LEU A 109 -6.96 -1.97 -1.52
N ASP A 110 -7.44 -2.68 -2.55
CA ASP A 110 -8.59 -3.58 -2.41
C ASP A 110 -8.29 -4.80 -1.52
N PRO A 111 -7.13 -5.47 -1.63
CA PRO A 111 -6.76 -6.51 -0.67
C PRO A 111 -6.74 -6.04 0.80
N LEU A 112 -6.44 -4.76 1.05
CA LEU A 112 -6.32 -4.20 2.41
C LEU A 112 -7.59 -3.51 2.92
N SER A 113 -8.63 -3.37 2.09
CA SER A 113 -9.87 -2.67 2.43
C SER A 113 -10.68 -3.39 3.49
#